data_AF-A0A1S9AGK8-F1
#
_entry.id   AF-A0A1S9AGK8-F1
#
_cell.length_a   1.000
_cell.length_b   1.000
_cell.length_c   1.000
_cell.angle_alpha   90.00
_cell.angle_beta   90.00
_cell.angle_gamma   90.00
#
_symmetry.space_group_name_H-M   'P 1'
#
loop_
_entity.id
_entity.type
_entity.pdbx_description
1 polymer ?
#
loop_
_entity_poly.entity_id
_entity_poly.type
_entity_poly.pdbx_seq_one_letter_code
_entity_poly.pdbx_strand_id
1 'polypeptide(L)'
;MARTDLSNYNLGELKGLLFDVEKELKLRERRDTKAARERILAIARSAGVSVEELLASQGGRPRKQGAQAKQPPVARYRNPQDASQTWSGRGRKPGWVSAALAEGKRLDDLLA
;
A
#
# COMPACT_ATOMS: atom_id res chain seq x y z
N MET A 1 25.64 -25.10 25.27
CA MET A 1 25.36 -25.60 23.90
C MET A 1 25.82 -27.05 23.85
N ALA A 2 24.97 -27.97 23.38
CA ALA A 2 25.39 -29.35 23.15
C ALA A 2 26.35 -29.37 21.96
N ARG A 3 27.50 -30.04 22.09
CA ARG A 3 28.47 -30.21 21.01
C ARG A 3 28.10 -31.51 20.28
N THR A 4 27.73 -31.41 19.01
CA THR A 4 27.46 -32.59 18.18
C THR A 4 28.79 -33.19 17.74
N ASP A 5 29.02 -34.47 18.04
CA ASP A 5 30.19 -35.20 17.55
C ASP A 5 29.97 -35.59 16.08
N LEU A 6 30.94 -35.27 15.22
CA LEU A 6 30.90 -35.47 13.77
C LEU A 6 31.95 -36.48 13.28
N SER A 7 32.75 -37.07 14.17
CA SER A 7 33.92 -37.88 13.79
C SER A 7 33.60 -39.14 12.96
N ASN A 8 32.38 -39.67 13.06
CA ASN A 8 31.96 -40.88 12.34
C ASN A 8 31.22 -40.59 11.02
N TYR A 9 31.03 -39.33 10.65
CA TYR A 9 30.27 -38.96 9.45
C TYR A 9 31.15 -39.00 8.20
N ASN A 10 30.62 -39.57 7.12
CA ASN A 10 31.26 -39.49 5.82
C ASN A 10 30.97 -38.14 5.12
N LEU A 11 31.71 -37.84 4.04
CA LEU A 11 31.61 -36.55 3.33
C LEU A 11 30.19 -36.27 2.81
N GLY A 12 29.47 -37.30 2.34
CA GLY A 12 28.09 -37.16 1.88
C GLY A 12 27.13 -36.81 3.01
N GLU A 13 27.26 -37.48 4.15
CA GLU A 13 26.43 -37.22 5.34
C GLU A 13 26.71 -35.83 5.93
N LEU A 14 27.97 -35.39 5.95
CA LEU A 14 28.33 -34.03 6.36
C LEU A 14 27.72 -32.95 5.46
N LYS A 15 27.70 -33.19 4.13
CA LYS A 15 27.02 -32.29 3.19
C LYS A 15 25.50 -32.30 3.37
N GLY A 16 24.91 -33.45 3.65
CA GLY A 16 23.49 -33.58 3.98
C GLY A 16 23.12 -32.79 5.23
N LEU A 17 23.90 -32.95 6.31
CA LEU A 17 23.74 -32.17 7.54
C LEU A 17 23.85 -30.67 7.29
N LEU A 18 24.83 -30.22 6.50
CA LEU A 18 24.96 -28.81 6.15
C LEU A 18 23.70 -28.29 5.46
N PHE A 19 23.18 -29.04 4.48
CA PHE A 19 21.95 -28.68 3.77
C PHE A 19 20.74 -28.59 4.70
N ASP A 20 20.58 -29.56 5.59
CA ASP A 20 19.47 -29.58 6.55
C ASP A 20 19.57 -28.43 7.55
N VAL A 21 20.78 -28.12 8.03
CA VAL A 21 21.03 -26.97 8.91
C VAL A 21 20.69 -25.65 8.21
N GLU A 22 21.13 -25.47 6.96
CA GLU A 22 20.79 -24.27 6.18
C GLU A 22 19.28 -24.11 5.98
N LYS A 23 18.59 -25.23 5.68
CA LYS A 23 17.14 -25.25 5.51
C LYS A 23 16.42 -24.89 6.82
N GLU A 24 16.83 -25.49 7.93
CA GLU A 24 16.26 -25.24 9.24
C GLU A 24 16.50 -23.80 9.70
N LEU A 25 17.70 -23.25 9.43
CA LEU A 25 18.02 -21.86 9.73
C LEU A 25 17.08 -20.90 8.99
N LYS A 26 16.93 -21.06 7.67
CA LYS A 26 16.03 -20.24 6.86
C LYS A 26 14.57 -20.35 7.31
N LEU A 27 14.14 -21.55 7.72
CA LEU A 27 12.79 -21.76 8.24
C LEU A 27 12.58 -21.00 9.55
N ARG A 28 13.55 -21.07 10.47
CA ARG A 28 13.50 -20.36 11.76
C ARG A 28 13.54 -18.85 11.57
N GLU A 29 14.42 -18.33 10.73
CA GLU A 29 14.46 -16.90 10.40
C GLU A 29 13.11 -16.39 9.88
N ARG A 30 12.47 -17.14 8.97
CA ARG A 30 11.13 -16.81 8.46
C ARG A 30 10.08 -16.83 9.56
N ARG A 31 10.12 -17.84 10.43
CA ARG A 31 9.20 -17.97 11.57
C ARG A 31 9.37 -16.81 12.54
N ASP A 32 10.61 -16.47 12.88
CA ASP A 32 10.93 -15.42 13.84
C ASP A 32 10.58 -14.04 13.26
N THR A 33 10.85 -13.81 11.97
CA THR A 33 10.42 -12.59 11.26
C THR A 33 8.90 -12.46 11.24
N LYS A 34 8.18 -13.56 10.96
CA LYS A 34 6.71 -13.57 10.98
C LYS A 34 6.17 -13.29 12.38
N ALA A 35 6.71 -13.94 13.40
CA ALA A 35 6.32 -13.72 14.79
C ALA A 35 6.59 -12.28 15.24
N ALA A 36 7.73 -11.70 14.86
CA ALA A 36 8.03 -10.29 15.11
C ALA A 36 7.02 -9.36 14.44
N ARG A 37 6.69 -9.61 13.17
CA ARG A 37 5.66 -8.84 12.44
C ARG A 37 4.29 -8.91 13.11
N GLU A 38 3.86 -10.10 13.52
CA GLU A 38 2.58 -10.29 14.21
C GLU A 38 2.53 -9.54 15.54
N ARG A 39 3.62 -9.56 16.32
CA ARG A 39 3.73 -8.77 17.56
C ARG A 39 3.62 -7.28 17.31
N ILE A 40 4.33 -6.76 16.29
CA ILE A 40 4.27 -5.33 15.92
C ILE A 40 2.83 -4.96 15.52
N LEU A 41 2.19 -5.78 14.68
CA LEU A 41 0.80 -5.55 14.25
C LEU A 41 -0.19 -5.61 15.42
N ALA A 42 0.02 -6.52 16.38
CA ALA A 42 -0.83 -6.62 17.57
C ALA A 42 -0.71 -5.35 18.43
N ILE A 43 0.52 -4.84 18.64
CA ILE A 43 0.75 -3.60 19.37
C ILE A 43 0.07 -2.42 18.64
N ALA A 44 0.28 -2.29 17.34
CA ALA A 44 -0.33 -1.23 16.53
C ALA A 44 -1.86 -1.26 16.62
N ARG A 45 -2.47 -2.45 16.46
CA ARG A 45 -3.92 -2.64 16.60
C ARG A 45 -4.42 -2.26 17.99
N SER A 46 -3.69 -2.63 19.05
CA SER A 46 -4.08 -2.29 20.43
C SER A 46 -4.04 -0.79 20.69
N ALA A 47 -3.13 -0.06 20.04
CA ALA A 47 -3.04 1.39 20.10
C ALA A 47 -4.07 2.11 19.19
N GLY A 48 -4.78 1.37 18.33
CA GLY A 48 -5.70 1.96 17.34
C GLY A 48 -5.00 2.70 16.20
N VAL A 49 -3.70 2.43 15.97
CA VAL A 49 -2.85 3.12 14.99
C VAL A 49 -2.32 2.11 13.97
N SER A 50 -2.13 2.52 12.72
CA SER A 50 -1.50 1.66 11.70
C SER A 50 0.03 1.59 11.87
N VAL A 51 0.67 0.51 11.43
CA VAL A 51 2.14 0.40 11.50
C VAL A 51 2.80 1.47 10.63
N GLU A 52 2.19 1.80 9.50
CA GLU A 52 2.62 2.86 8.60
C GLU A 52 2.60 4.24 9.28
N GLU A 53 1.62 4.50 10.12
CA GLU A 53 1.49 5.75 10.89
C GLU A 53 2.51 5.81 12.05
N LEU A 54 2.79 4.68 12.71
CA LEU A 54 3.88 4.58 13.70
C LEU A 54 5.26 4.82 13.08
N LEU A 55 5.48 4.38 11.84
CA LEU A 55 6.73 4.61 11.11
C LEU A 55 6.80 6.04 10.55
N ALA A 56 5.67 6.62 10.16
CA ALA A 56 5.59 8.00 9.68
C ALA A 56 5.85 9.03 10.80
N SER A 57 5.54 8.71 12.06
CA SER A 57 5.79 9.64 13.19
C SER A 57 7.28 9.82 13.53
N GLN A 58 8.15 8.91 13.10
CA GLN A 58 9.61 9.01 13.29
C GLN A 58 10.29 9.93 12.25
N GLY A 59 9.62 10.20 11.12
CA GLY A 59 10.09 11.13 10.08
C GLY A 59 9.30 12.43 10.15
N GLY A 60 9.90 13.46 10.75
CA GLY A 60 9.22 14.72 11.07
C GLY A 60 8.35 15.32 9.96
N ARG A 61 7.03 15.20 10.12
CA ARG A 61 6.00 16.23 9.90
C ARG A 61 4.62 15.61 10.16
N PRO A 62 3.72 16.28 10.91
CA PRO A 62 2.36 15.77 11.10
C PRO A 62 1.64 15.86 9.75
N ARG A 63 1.44 14.72 9.08
CA ARG A 63 0.56 14.67 7.93
C ARG A 63 -0.86 14.66 8.46
N LYS A 64 -1.50 15.83 8.42
CA LYS A 64 -2.92 16.05 8.75
C LYS A 64 -3.77 14.81 8.45
N GLN A 65 -4.47 14.36 9.48
CA GLN A 65 -5.64 13.49 9.41
C GLN A 65 -6.49 13.85 8.19
N GLY A 66 -6.78 12.85 7.35
CA GLY A 66 -7.60 13.04 6.17
C GLY A 66 -7.29 12.08 5.04
N ALA A 67 -7.28 10.78 5.30
CA ALA A 67 -7.46 9.77 4.26
C ALA A 67 -8.81 9.09 4.47
N GLN A 68 -9.88 9.90 4.35
CA GLN A 68 -11.11 9.41 3.74
C GLN A 68 -10.72 8.66 2.47
N ALA A 69 -11.33 7.49 2.27
CA ALA A 69 -11.26 6.73 1.04
C ALA A 69 -11.23 7.69 -0.16
N LYS A 70 -10.27 7.50 -1.07
CA LYS A 70 -10.25 8.19 -2.36
C LYS A 70 -11.57 7.86 -3.07
N GLN A 71 -12.60 8.64 -2.81
CA GLN A 71 -13.79 8.72 -3.63
C GLN A 71 -13.27 9.07 -5.03
N PRO A 72 -13.69 8.35 -6.09
CA PRO A 72 -13.38 8.76 -7.45
C PRO A 72 -13.80 10.22 -7.62
N PRO A 73 -13.06 11.04 -8.39
CA PRO A 73 -13.39 12.44 -8.55
C PRO A 73 -14.82 12.53 -9.07
N VAL A 74 -15.73 13.02 -8.23
CA VAL A 74 -17.14 13.21 -8.58
C VAL A 74 -17.15 14.01 -9.87
N ALA A 75 -17.75 13.44 -10.92
CA ALA A 75 -17.96 14.11 -12.18
C ALA A 75 -18.81 15.36 -11.92
N ARG A 76 -18.17 16.52 -11.75
CA ARG A 76 -18.88 17.77 -11.44
C ARG A 76 -19.66 18.29 -12.63
N TYR A 77 -19.20 18.02 -13.85
CA TYR A 77 -19.80 18.52 -15.07
C TYR A 77 -20.06 17.40 -16.07
N ARG A 78 -21.20 17.46 -16.76
CA ARG A 78 -21.63 16.51 -17.80
C ARG A 78 -21.95 17.25 -19.09
N ASN A 79 -21.52 16.70 -20.22
CA ASN A 79 -21.82 17.30 -21.51
C ASN A 79 -23.32 17.12 -21.85
N PRO A 80 -24.07 18.21 -22.13
CA PRO A 80 -25.48 18.13 -22.50
C PRO A 80 -25.72 17.47 -23.86
N GLN A 81 -24.73 17.43 -24.74
CA GLN A 81 -24.81 16.76 -26.05
C GLN A 81 -24.41 15.28 -25.98
N ASP A 82 -23.56 14.91 -25.02
CA ASP A 82 -23.10 13.53 -24.84
C ASP A 82 -22.93 13.19 -23.36
N ALA A 83 -23.92 12.48 -22.85
CA ALA A 83 -24.02 12.12 -21.44
C ALA A 83 -22.90 11.17 -20.94
N SER A 84 -22.07 10.62 -21.84
CA SER A 84 -20.89 9.80 -21.50
C SER A 84 -19.65 10.65 -21.18
N GLN A 85 -19.62 11.91 -21.61
CA GLN A 85 -18.50 12.80 -21.40
C GLN A 85 -18.69 13.59 -20.10
N THR A 86 -17.87 13.26 -19.11
CA THR A 86 -17.87 13.93 -17.80
C THR A 86 -16.53 14.59 -17.50
N TRP A 87 -16.55 15.71 -16.78
CA TRP A 87 -15.37 16.41 -16.33
C TRP A 87 -15.44 16.74 -14.85
N SER A 88 -14.38 16.44 -14.11
CA SER A 88 -14.30 16.67 -12.67
C SER A 88 -14.07 18.12 -12.27
N GLY A 89 -13.91 19.03 -13.25
CA GLY A 89 -13.57 20.43 -13.01
C GLY A 89 -12.10 20.68 -12.65
N ARG A 90 -11.27 19.63 -12.65
CA ARG A 90 -9.83 19.72 -12.38
C ARG A 90 -9.04 19.39 -13.65
N GLY A 91 -7.95 20.11 -13.90
CA GLY A 91 -7.08 19.90 -15.05
C GLY A 91 -7.55 20.60 -16.34
N ARG A 92 -7.04 20.15 -17.49
CA ARG A 92 -7.32 20.76 -18.80
C ARG A 92 -8.80 20.62 -19.16
N LYS A 93 -9.43 21.73 -19.56
CA LYS A 93 -10.84 21.77 -19.99
C LYS A 93 -11.04 20.90 -21.24
N PRO A 94 -12.00 19.97 -21.26
CA PRO A 94 -12.41 19.26 -22.47
C PRO A 94 -12.94 20.20 -23.53
N GLY A 95 -12.86 19.79 -24.81
CA GLY A 95 -13.31 20.61 -25.94
C GLY A 95 -14.78 21.03 -25.83
N TRP A 96 -15.65 20.15 -25.36
CA TRP A 96 -17.08 20.43 -25.17
C TRP A 96 -17.36 21.49 -24.10
N VAL A 97 -16.54 21.57 -23.04
CA VAL A 97 -16.66 22.62 -22.01
C VAL A 97 -16.28 23.97 -22.63
N SER A 98 -15.19 24.01 -23.39
CA SER A 98 -14.76 25.23 -24.08
C SER A 98 -15.78 25.67 -25.14
N ALA A 99 -16.38 24.73 -25.88
CA ALA A 99 -17.44 25.00 -26.85
C ALA A 99 -18.70 25.54 -26.18
N ALA A 100 -19.16 24.91 -25.08
CA ALA A 100 -20.32 25.38 -24.33
C ALA A 100 -20.11 26.78 -23.75
N LEU A 101 -18.89 27.09 -23.26
CA LEU A 101 -18.54 28.45 -22.81
C LEU A 101 -18.52 29.45 -23.99
N ALA A 102 -18.10 29.03 -25.18
CA ALA A 102 -18.12 29.87 -26.38
C ALA A 102 -19.54 30.10 -26.92
N GLU A 103 -20.45 29.15 -26.74
CA GLU A 103 -21.89 29.26 -27.02
C GLU A 103 -22.63 30.18 -26.02
N GLY A 104 -21.93 30.73 -25.02
CA GLY A 104 -22.51 31.60 -24.00
C GLY A 104 -23.16 30.87 -22.83
N LYS A 105 -23.04 29.54 -22.75
CA LYS A 105 -23.51 28.76 -21.59
C LYS A 105 -22.55 28.94 -20.42
N ARG A 106 -23.08 28.90 -19.21
CA ARG A 106 -22.27 29.00 -18.00
C ARG A 106 -21.81 27.61 -17.61
N LEU A 107 -20.66 27.55 -16.93
CA LEU A 107 -20.13 26.28 -16.45
C LEU A 107 -21.09 25.61 -15.45
N ASP A 108 -21.89 26.41 -14.73
CA ASP A 108 -22.94 25.95 -13.83
C ASP A 108 -24.08 25.22 -14.55
N ASP A 109 -24.36 25.56 -15.81
CA ASP A 109 -25.40 24.89 -16.62
C ASP A 109 -24.99 23.47 -17.05
N LEU A 110 -23.70 23.15 -16.90
CA LEU A 110 -23.11 21.87 -17.25
C LEU A 110 -22.92 20.97 -16.02
N LEU A 111 -23.41 21.37 -14.84
CA LEU A 111 -23.31 20.57 -13.62
C LEU A 111 -24.06 19.23 -13.80
N ALA A 112 -23.42 18.13 -13.40
CA ALA A 112 -23.97 16.79 -13.50
C ALA A 112 -25.02 16.47 -12.43
#